data_AF-A0A921T5U7-F1
#
_entry.id   AF-A0A921T5U7-F1
#
_cell.length_a   1.000
_cell.length_b   1.000
_cell.length_c   1.000
_cell.angle_alpha   90.00
_cell.angle_beta   90.00
_cell.angle_gamma   90.00
#
_symmetry.space_group_name_H-M   'P 1'
#
loop_
_entity.id
_entity.type
_entity.pdbx_description
1 polymer ?
#
loop_
_entity_poly.entity_id
_entity_poly.type
_entity_poly.pdbx_seq_one_letter_code
_entity_poly.pdbx_strand_id
1 'polypeptide(L)'
;KHICVDEFALRKGHNYATSALNAETGRILAIVPHRDQDAIESLLKKVTGSIQTAVSDFAAAMAGAIKSVFPTAIHVLDRFHLVQFFTDALQRRRRYLNDAKQHHKSRFIDRCLARKPEELTEEERGFVREWLREDYHTQHIYQALNHMRYVLKATTETQAEKRLKAWLKRYQFHTSGVVSKIAKTVIAHEKAMIHTIISPFSNGIMEGTNNKIKLIKRRGFGYRNDDRLFLRLRLETGH
;
A
#
# COMPACT_ATOMS: atom_id res chain seq x y z
N LYS A 1 5.23 -4.02 -20.88
CA LYS A 1 4.23 -3.10 -20.29
C LYS A 1 4.19 -3.30 -18.78
N HIS A 2 3.99 -2.22 -18.02
CA HIS A 2 3.86 -2.26 -16.58
C HIS A 2 2.44 -1.82 -16.20
N ILE A 3 1.82 -2.55 -15.28
CA ILE A 3 0.43 -2.27 -14.87
C ILE A 3 0.33 -2.09 -13.36
N CYS A 4 -0.64 -1.28 -12.93
CA CYS A 4 -1.06 -1.20 -11.53
C CYS A 4 -2.49 -1.72 -11.42
N VAL A 5 -2.78 -2.49 -10.39
CA VAL A 5 -4.09 -3.10 -10.13
C VAL A 5 -4.50 -2.75 -8.71
N ASP A 6 -5.68 -2.15 -8.56
CA ASP A 6 -6.17 -1.72 -7.25
C ASP A 6 -7.70 -1.67 -7.20
N GLU A 7 -8.22 -1.72 -5.98
CA GLU A 7 -9.64 -1.57 -5.67
C GLU A 7 -9.99 -0.10 -5.39
N PHE A 8 -11.15 0.34 -5.84
CA PHE A 8 -11.69 1.66 -5.47
C PHE A 8 -13.19 1.60 -5.18
N ALA A 9 -13.63 2.46 -4.27
CA ALA A 9 -15.03 2.54 -3.88
C ALA A 9 -15.87 3.28 -4.94
N LEU A 10 -16.90 2.61 -5.46
CA LEU A 10 -17.92 3.19 -6.35
C LEU A 10 -18.88 4.11 -5.59
N ARG A 11 -19.28 3.73 -4.39
CA ARG A 11 -20.14 4.51 -3.49
C ARG A 11 -19.91 4.10 -2.03
N LYS A 12 -20.44 4.88 -1.09
CA LYS A 12 -20.45 4.48 0.33
C LYS A 12 -21.22 3.15 0.49
N GLY A 13 -20.85 2.36 1.50
CA GLY A 13 -21.52 1.09 1.81
C GLY A 13 -21.03 -0.10 0.98
N HIS A 14 -19.71 -0.34 0.97
CA HIS A 14 -19.08 -1.57 0.45
C HIS A 14 -19.34 -1.92 -1.04
N ASN A 15 -19.44 -0.93 -1.91
CA ASN A 15 -19.47 -1.15 -3.36
C ASN A 15 -18.09 -0.82 -3.96
N TYR A 16 -17.38 -1.84 -4.44
CA TYR A 16 -16.03 -1.71 -4.96
C TYR A 16 -15.98 -2.11 -6.44
N ALA A 17 -15.02 -1.52 -7.15
CA ALA A 17 -14.60 -1.93 -8.47
C ALA A 17 -13.08 -2.12 -8.46
N THR A 18 -12.59 -2.98 -9.34
CA THR A 18 -11.15 -3.16 -9.57
C THR A 18 -10.79 -2.52 -10.90
N SER A 19 -9.69 -1.75 -10.90
CA SER A 19 -9.12 -1.15 -12.11
C SER A 19 -7.70 -1.63 -12.35
N ALA A 20 -7.38 -1.85 -13.63
CA ALA A 20 -6.03 -2.03 -14.12
C ALA A 20 -5.61 -0.79 -14.91
N LEU A 21 -4.48 -0.20 -14.55
CA LEU A 21 -3.90 0.98 -15.19
C LEU A 21 -2.56 0.64 -15.83
N ASN A 22 -2.16 1.41 -16.83
CA ASN A 22 -0.77 1.48 -17.25
C ASN A 22 0.04 2.20 -16.14
N ALA A 23 1.09 1.56 -15.62
CA ALA A 23 1.88 2.07 -14.49
C ALA A 23 2.77 3.27 -14.86
N GLU A 24 2.97 3.54 -16.15
CA GLU A 24 3.77 4.67 -16.66
C GLU A 24 2.89 5.88 -16.97
N THR A 25 1.73 5.65 -17.60
CA THR A 25 0.87 6.74 -18.09
C THR A 25 -0.33 7.03 -17.21
N GLY A 26 -0.70 6.12 -16.32
CA GLY A 26 -1.91 6.22 -15.49
C GLY A 26 -3.21 5.98 -16.25
N ARG A 27 -3.12 5.66 -17.56
CA ARG A 27 -4.26 5.32 -18.40
C ARG A 27 -4.97 4.08 -17.89
N ILE A 28 -6.29 4.16 -17.76
CA ILE A 28 -7.13 3.02 -17.44
C ILE A 28 -7.14 2.04 -18.62
N LEU A 29 -6.69 0.82 -18.37
CA LEU A 29 -6.68 -0.28 -19.34
C LEU A 29 -7.97 -1.09 -19.25
N ALA A 30 -8.43 -1.37 -18.04
CA ALA A 30 -9.67 -2.07 -17.80
C ALA A 30 -10.27 -1.67 -16.44
N ILE A 31 -11.60 -1.84 -16.31
CA ILE A 31 -12.34 -1.72 -15.05
C ILE A 31 -13.40 -2.81 -15.04
N VAL A 32 -13.62 -3.44 -13.88
CA VAL A 32 -14.72 -4.35 -13.61
C VAL A 32 -15.38 -3.98 -12.28
N PRO A 33 -16.70 -4.22 -12.13
CA PRO A 33 -17.30 -4.22 -10.80
C PRO A 33 -16.76 -5.40 -9.98
N HIS A 34 -16.90 -5.31 -8.66
CA HIS A 34 -16.46 -6.33 -7.70
C HIS A 34 -14.93 -6.40 -7.53
N ARG A 35 -14.49 -7.26 -6.61
CA ARG A 35 -13.12 -7.33 -6.12
C ARG A 35 -12.63 -8.73 -5.75
N ASP A 36 -13.45 -9.75 -5.97
CA ASP A 36 -13.01 -11.13 -5.76
C ASP A 36 -11.98 -11.54 -6.82
N GLN A 37 -11.33 -12.69 -6.60
CA GLN A 37 -10.27 -13.16 -7.49
C GLN A 37 -10.78 -13.36 -8.92
N ASP A 38 -12.00 -13.87 -9.11
CA ASP A 38 -12.58 -14.11 -10.44
C ASP A 38 -12.81 -12.81 -11.21
N ALA A 39 -13.25 -11.75 -10.51
CA ALA A 39 -13.38 -10.42 -11.07
C ALA A 39 -12.01 -9.85 -11.46
N ILE A 40 -10.99 -9.99 -10.60
CA ILE A 40 -9.62 -9.52 -10.88
C ILE A 40 -9.02 -10.30 -12.07
N GLU A 41 -9.17 -11.61 -12.14
CA GLU A 41 -8.71 -12.39 -13.30
C GLU A 41 -9.42 -11.98 -14.58
N SER A 42 -10.74 -11.81 -14.52
CA SER A 42 -11.56 -11.35 -15.65
C SER A 42 -11.15 -9.94 -16.12
N LEU A 43 -10.74 -9.08 -15.20
CA LEU A 43 -10.16 -7.77 -15.48
C LEU A 43 -8.81 -7.89 -16.18
N LEU A 44 -7.90 -8.70 -15.63
CA LEU A 44 -6.54 -8.84 -16.15
C LEU A 44 -6.53 -9.48 -17.54
N LYS A 45 -7.42 -10.45 -17.81
CA LYS A 45 -7.59 -11.06 -19.14
C LYS A 45 -8.01 -10.05 -20.23
N LYS A 46 -8.60 -8.91 -19.85
CA LYS A 46 -8.92 -7.81 -20.79
C LYS A 46 -7.71 -6.93 -21.12
N VAL A 47 -6.62 -7.02 -20.35
CA VAL A 47 -5.41 -6.24 -20.59
C VAL A 47 -4.57 -6.94 -21.66
N THR A 48 -4.30 -6.24 -22.76
CA THR A 48 -3.58 -6.80 -23.91
C THR A 48 -2.10 -6.44 -23.93
N GLY A 49 -1.29 -7.32 -24.52
CA GLY A 49 0.15 -7.15 -24.73
C GLY A 49 1.01 -7.82 -23.66
N SER A 50 2.35 -7.76 -23.84
CA SER A 50 3.30 -8.40 -22.92
C SER A 50 3.44 -7.60 -21.62
N ILE A 51 2.93 -8.18 -20.52
CA ILE A 51 3.00 -7.61 -19.18
C ILE A 51 4.28 -8.09 -18.50
N GLN A 52 5.16 -7.13 -18.17
CA GLN A 52 6.45 -7.39 -17.52
C GLN A 52 6.37 -7.18 -16.01
N THR A 53 5.51 -6.27 -15.56
CA THR A 53 5.34 -5.98 -14.13
C THR A 53 3.89 -5.71 -13.81
N ALA A 54 3.42 -6.26 -12.70
CA ALA A 54 2.14 -5.93 -12.12
C ALA A 54 2.36 -5.42 -10.71
N VAL A 55 1.85 -4.21 -10.41
CA VAL A 55 1.87 -3.60 -9.09
C VAL A 55 0.50 -3.81 -8.45
N SER A 56 0.45 -4.30 -7.22
CA SER A 56 -0.80 -4.38 -6.43
C SER A 56 -0.55 -4.14 -4.95
N ASP A 57 -1.63 -4.12 -4.17
CA ASP A 57 -1.54 -4.22 -2.72
C ASP A 57 -1.18 -5.65 -2.25
N PHE A 58 -1.27 -5.88 -0.94
CA PHE A 58 -0.99 -7.16 -0.28
C PHE A 58 -2.19 -8.13 -0.24
N ALA A 59 -3.28 -7.87 -0.97
CA ALA A 59 -4.43 -8.77 -0.97
C ALA A 59 -4.07 -10.10 -1.67
N ALA A 60 -4.37 -11.23 -1.00
CA ALA A 60 -4.07 -12.55 -1.54
C ALA A 60 -4.74 -12.80 -2.91
N ALA A 61 -5.95 -12.28 -3.10
CA ALA A 61 -6.68 -12.36 -4.37
C ALA A 61 -5.93 -11.68 -5.52
N MET A 62 -5.25 -10.55 -5.27
CA MET A 62 -4.45 -9.85 -6.28
C MET A 62 -3.25 -10.69 -6.70
N ALA A 63 -2.48 -11.21 -5.73
CA ALA A 63 -1.33 -12.06 -6.00
C ALA A 63 -1.71 -13.34 -6.75
N GLY A 64 -2.82 -13.98 -6.34
CA GLY A 64 -3.38 -15.16 -7.00
C GLY A 64 -3.76 -14.88 -8.46
N ALA A 65 -4.54 -13.82 -8.70
CA ALA A 65 -5.00 -13.45 -10.03
C ALA A 65 -3.84 -13.03 -10.96
N ILE A 66 -2.87 -12.26 -10.46
CA ILE A 66 -1.70 -11.86 -11.24
C ILE A 66 -0.88 -13.08 -11.64
N LYS A 67 -0.64 -14.02 -10.72
CA LYS A 67 0.11 -15.25 -11.02
C LYS A 67 -0.64 -16.15 -12.01
N SER A 68 -1.97 -16.20 -11.92
CA SER A 68 -2.85 -16.97 -12.81
C SER A 68 -2.83 -16.43 -14.24
N VAL A 69 -2.98 -15.11 -14.42
CA VAL A 69 -3.12 -14.49 -15.75
C VAL A 69 -1.77 -14.09 -16.36
N PHE A 70 -0.81 -13.65 -15.55
CA PHE A 70 0.51 -13.19 -15.98
C PHE A 70 1.64 -13.92 -15.24
N PRO A 71 1.82 -15.23 -15.44
CA PRO A 71 2.76 -16.05 -14.66
C PRO A 71 4.23 -15.62 -14.79
N THR A 72 4.59 -14.95 -15.88
CA THR A 72 5.94 -14.44 -16.15
C THR A 72 6.15 -12.99 -15.68
N ALA A 73 5.09 -12.29 -15.27
CA ALA A 73 5.21 -10.91 -14.82
C ALA A 73 5.83 -10.83 -13.43
N ILE A 74 6.69 -9.83 -13.24
CA ILE A 74 7.24 -9.49 -11.94
C ILE A 74 6.13 -8.86 -11.10
N HIS A 75 5.79 -9.50 -9.98
CA HIS A 75 4.86 -8.93 -9.00
C HIS A 75 5.60 -7.96 -8.08
N VAL A 76 5.11 -6.72 -8.05
CA VAL A 76 5.59 -5.63 -7.19
C VAL A 76 4.45 -5.25 -6.24
N LEU A 77 4.78 -5.05 -4.98
CA LEU A 77 3.83 -4.67 -3.94
C LEU A 77 3.86 -3.17 -3.72
N ASP A 78 2.72 -2.63 -3.31
CA ASP A 78 2.64 -1.23 -2.96
C ASP A 78 3.36 -0.94 -1.64
N ARG A 79 4.42 -0.13 -1.74
CA ARG A 79 5.21 0.33 -0.59
C ARG A 79 4.38 1.16 0.38
N PHE A 80 3.35 1.86 -0.09
CA PHE A 80 2.46 2.62 0.78
C PHE A 80 1.72 1.69 1.74
N HIS A 81 1.11 0.62 1.23
CA HIS A 81 0.43 -0.39 2.05
C HIS A 81 1.38 -1.06 3.05
N LEU A 82 2.63 -1.34 2.64
CA LEU A 82 3.65 -1.86 3.55
C LEU A 82 3.94 -0.90 4.71
N VAL A 83 4.16 0.39 4.43
CA VAL A 83 4.36 1.42 5.47
C VAL A 83 3.10 1.56 6.32
N GLN A 84 1.92 1.45 5.70
CA GLN A 84 0.63 1.57 6.36
C GLN A 84 0.42 0.50 7.44
N PHE A 85 0.93 -0.72 7.24
CA PHE A 85 0.88 -1.75 8.30
C PHE A 85 1.49 -1.26 9.62
N PHE A 86 2.57 -0.48 9.57
CA PHE A 86 3.20 0.08 10.76
C PHE A 86 2.48 1.31 11.28
N THR A 87 2.07 2.23 10.40
CA THR A 87 1.40 3.46 10.83
C THR A 87 0.02 3.18 11.43
N ASP A 88 -0.71 2.20 10.89
CA ASP A 88 -1.99 1.74 11.44
C ASP A 88 -1.76 1.06 12.80
N ALA A 89 -0.69 0.29 12.94
CA ALA A 89 -0.31 -0.32 14.22
C ALA A 89 0.02 0.74 15.29
N LEU A 90 0.81 1.77 14.94
CA LEU A 90 1.11 2.91 15.81
C LEU A 90 -0.17 3.64 16.22
N GLN A 91 -1.04 3.94 15.25
CA GLN A 91 -2.29 4.64 15.50
C GLN A 91 -3.23 3.83 16.40
N ARG A 92 -3.36 2.52 16.18
CA ARG A 92 -4.16 1.62 17.03
C ARG A 92 -3.59 1.56 18.45
N ARG A 93 -2.28 1.42 18.61
CA ARG A 93 -1.63 1.39 19.93
C ARG A 93 -1.85 2.71 20.67
N ARG A 94 -1.70 3.85 20.00
CA ARG A 94 -1.97 5.16 20.58
C ARG A 94 -3.45 5.35 20.96
N ARG A 95 -4.41 4.91 20.13
CA ARG A 95 -5.85 4.95 20.49
C ARG A 95 -6.11 4.16 21.77
N TYR A 96 -5.55 2.95 21.88
CA TYR A 96 -5.64 2.14 23.10
C TYR A 96 -5.08 2.87 24.34
N LEU A 97 -3.95 3.60 24.19
CA LEU A 97 -3.37 4.39 25.29
C LEU A 97 -4.14 5.67 25.61
N ASN A 98 -4.77 6.32 24.62
CA ASN A 98 -5.55 7.55 24.81
C ASN A 98 -6.98 7.28 25.28
N ASP A 99 -7.59 6.15 24.91
CA ASP A 99 -8.82 5.71 25.58
C ASP A 99 -8.55 5.46 27.08
N ALA A 100 -7.27 5.29 27.45
CA ALA A 100 -6.77 5.31 28.83
C ALA A 100 -6.20 6.66 29.32
N LYS A 101 -6.09 7.72 28.47
CA LYS A 101 -5.51 9.04 28.81
C LYS A 101 -6.10 10.21 27.97
N GLN A 102 -6.55 11.29 28.62
CA GLN A 102 -7.06 12.50 27.92
C GLN A 102 -5.95 13.33 27.25
N HIS A 103 -5.79 13.20 25.92
CA HIS A 103 -4.84 14.04 25.15
C HIS A 103 -5.48 14.70 23.91
N HIS A 104 -5.43 16.03 23.85
CA HIS A 104 -5.99 16.87 22.76
C HIS A 104 -5.13 16.92 21.47
N LYS A 105 -3.98 16.24 21.40
CA LYS A 105 -3.01 16.35 20.27
C LYS A 105 -2.87 15.08 19.42
N SER A 106 -3.88 14.21 19.43
CA SER A 106 -3.82 12.87 18.83
C SER A 106 -3.34 12.85 17.37
N ARG A 107 -3.92 13.69 16.49
CA ARG A 107 -3.54 13.78 15.07
C ARG A 107 -2.11 14.26 14.84
N PHE A 108 -1.63 15.18 15.68
CA PHE A 108 -0.26 15.68 15.60
C PHE A 108 0.75 14.56 15.90
N ILE A 109 0.49 13.76 16.93
CA ILE A 109 1.34 12.63 17.31
C ILE A 109 1.34 11.56 16.21
N ASP A 110 0.17 11.20 15.66
CA ASP A 110 0.07 10.24 14.55
C ASP A 110 0.93 10.70 13.37
N ARG A 111 0.87 12.00 13.04
CA ARG A 111 1.69 12.59 11.97
C ARG A 111 3.18 12.46 12.28
N CYS A 112 3.61 12.79 13.49
CA CYS A 112 5.03 12.72 13.86
C CYS A 112 5.56 11.28 13.82
N LEU A 113 4.79 10.31 14.33
CA LEU A 113 5.16 8.89 14.32
C LEU A 113 5.17 8.30 12.90
N ALA A 114 4.31 8.80 12.01
CA ALA A 114 4.22 8.33 10.63
C ALA A 114 5.27 8.93 9.69
N ARG A 115 5.92 10.04 10.02
CA ARG A 115 6.92 10.71 9.15
C ARG A 115 8.32 10.10 9.31
N LYS A 116 9.22 10.40 8.37
CA LYS A 116 10.63 9.97 8.48
C LYS A 116 11.34 10.82 9.54
N PRO A 117 12.23 10.25 10.38
CA PRO A 117 12.94 11.01 11.41
C PRO A 117 13.69 12.24 10.88
N GLU A 118 14.21 12.16 9.65
CA GLU A 118 14.95 13.22 8.98
C GLU A 118 14.05 14.41 8.57
N GLU A 119 12.74 14.18 8.42
CA GLU A 119 11.76 15.20 8.04
C GLU A 119 11.18 15.95 9.25
N LEU A 120 11.41 15.45 10.47
CA LEU A 120 10.87 16.03 11.71
C LEU A 120 11.71 17.22 12.19
N THR A 121 11.05 18.26 12.71
CA THR A 121 11.72 19.33 13.47
C THR A 121 12.26 18.79 14.80
N GLU A 122 13.18 19.51 15.44
CA GLU A 122 13.72 19.06 16.72
C GLU A 122 12.65 18.99 17.83
N GLU A 123 11.69 19.91 17.81
CA GLU A 123 10.52 19.87 18.69
C GLU A 123 9.67 18.61 18.45
N GLU A 124 9.36 18.29 17.18
CA GLU A 124 8.63 17.08 16.82
C GLU A 124 9.37 15.80 17.23
N ARG A 125 10.70 15.78 17.09
CA ARG A 125 11.53 14.66 17.58
C ARG A 125 11.49 14.55 19.09
N GLY A 126 11.44 15.66 19.81
CA GLY A 126 11.21 15.70 21.26
C GLY A 126 9.94 14.94 21.64
N PHE A 127 8.82 15.28 21.01
CA PHE A 127 7.54 14.59 21.22
C PHE A 127 7.63 13.10 20.87
N VAL A 128 8.23 12.73 19.74
CA VAL A 128 8.39 11.32 19.39
C VAL A 128 9.18 10.59 20.48
N ARG A 129 10.33 11.12 20.93
CA ARG A 129 11.16 10.49 21.96
C ARG A 129 10.41 10.27 23.28
N GLU A 130 9.58 11.22 23.70
CA GLU A 130 8.71 11.08 24.87
C GLU A 130 7.75 9.89 24.71
N TRP A 131 7.02 9.83 23.59
CA TRP A 131 6.11 8.73 23.30
C TRP A 131 6.79 7.36 23.21
N LEU A 132 7.99 7.30 22.63
CA LEU A 132 8.75 6.04 22.56
C LEU A 132 9.24 5.58 23.94
N ARG A 133 9.40 6.48 24.92
CA ARG A 133 9.78 6.12 26.30
C ARG A 133 8.59 5.64 27.11
N GLU A 134 7.39 6.17 26.85
CA GLU A 134 6.18 5.80 27.58
C GLU A 134 5.67 4.39 27.25
N ASP A 135 5.85 3.91 26.02
CA ASP A 135 5.28 2.64 25.58
C ASP A 135 6.25 1.78 24.76
N TYR A 136 6.61 0.63 25.35
CA TYR A 136 7.45 -0.40 24.75
C TYR A 136 6.95 -0.83 23.36
N HIS A 137 5.64 -1.05 23.18
CA HIS A 137 5.13 -1.50 21.88
C HIS A 137 5.26 -0.43 20.80
N THR A 138 4.93 0.82 21.12
CA THR A 138 5.09 1.98 20.23
C THR A 138 6.56 2.12 19.81
N GLN A 139 7.49 2.01 20.76
CA GLN A 139 8.93 2.02 20.48
C GLN A 139 9.31 0.97 19.43
N HIS A 140 8.91 -0.28 19.63
CA HIS A 140 9.28 -1.37 18.73
C HIS A 140 8.62 -1.29 17.36
N ILE A 141 7.36 -0.84 17.27
CA ILE A 141 6.71 -0.63 15.98
C ILE A 141 7.43 0.51 15.21
N TYR A 142 7.76 1.61 15.89
CA TYR A 142 8.46 2.74 15.29
C TYR A 142 9.87 2.36 14.82
N GLN A 143 10.62 1.57 15.61
CA GLN A 143 11.92 1.05 15.20
C GLN A 143 11.81 0.11 13.99
N ALA A 144 10.83 -0.80 13.98
CA ALA A 144 10.61 -1.72 12.86
C ALA A 144 10.26 -0.99 11.56
N LEU A 145 9.42 0.06 11.64
CA LEU A 145 9.10 0.93 10.51
C LEU A 145 10.35 1.61 9.94
N ASN A 146 11.16 2.24 10.79
CA ASN A 146 12.35 2.95 10.31
C ASN A 146 13.43 2.00 9.79
N HIS A 147 13.56 0.81 10.37
CA HIS A 147 14.41 -0.23 9.78
C HIS A 147 13.86 -0.69 8.42
N MET A 148 12.55 -0.86 8.25
CA MET A 148 11.96 -1.20 6.94
C MET A 148 12.20 -0.09 5.91
N ARG A 149 12.12 1.19 6.30
CA ARG A 149 12.49 2.32 5.43
C ARG A 149 13.95 2.24 4.97
N TYR A 150 14.86 1.82 5.85
CA TYR A 150 16.25 1.56 5.47
C TYR A 150 16.38 0.38 4.49
N VAL A 151 15.61 -0.70 4.68
CA VAL A 151 15.56 -1.82 3.71
C VAL A 151 15.11 -1.32 2.34
N LEU A 152 14.05 -0.50 2.28
CA LEU A 152 13.52 0.09 1.04
C LEU A 152 14.49 1.06 0.35
N LYS A 153 15.57 1.51 1.01
CA LYS A 153 16.65 2.32 0.41
C LYS A 153 17.71 1.47 -0.32
N ALA A 154 17.53 0.15 -0.46
CA ALA A 154 18.47 -0.67 -1.23
C ALA A 154 18.32 -0.40 -2.74
N THR A 155 19.45 -0.35 -3.45
CA THR A 155 19.50 -0.02 -4.89
C THR A 155 19.86 -1.22 -5.77
N THR A 156 20.28 -2.33 -5.15
CA THR A 156 20.63 -3.57 -5.86
C THR A 156 19.92 -4.75 -5.23
N GLU A 157 19.73 -5.82 -6.01
CA GLU A 157 19.08 -7.05 -5.55
C GLU A 157 19.82 -7.68 -4.37
N THR A 158 21.15 -7.79 -4.44
CA THR A 158 21.97 -8.29 -3.33
C THR A 158 21.82 -7.45 -2.06
N GLN A 159 21.73 -6.12 -2.17
CA GLN A 159 21.45 -5.26 -1.02
C GLN A 159 20.04 -5.48 -0.48
N ALA A 160 19.04 -5.60 -1.35
CA ALA A 160 17.66 -5.84 -0.99
C ALA A 160 17.52 -7.14 -0.21
N GLU A 161 18.08 -8.25 -0.72
CA GLU A 161 18.09 -9.55 -0.07
C GLU A 161 18.76 -9.50 1.29
N LYS A 162 19.97 -8.93 1.36
CA LYS A 162 20.72 -8.84 2.62
C LYS A 162 19.96 -8.04 3.67
N ARG A 163 19.43 -6.87 3.30
CA ARG A 163 18.72 -5.99 4.24
C ARG A 163 17.37 -6.58 4.65
N LEU A 164 16.62 -7.16 3.71
CA LEU A 164 15.34 -7.79 3.98
C LEU A 164 15.52 -9.00 4.90
N LYS A 165 16.48 -9.88 4.61
CA LYS A 165 16.79 -11.05 5.45
C LYS A 165 17.20 -10.65 6.86
N ALA A 166 18.01 -9.59 7.00
CA ALA A 166 18.39 -9.05 8.31
C ALA A 166 17.18 -8.49 9.08
N TRP A 167 16.29 -7.78 8.39
CA TRP A 167 15.04 -7.28 8.97
C TRP A 167 14.13 -8.42 9.41
N LEU A 168 13.91 -9.44 8.56
CA LEU A 168 13.10 -10.62 8.87
C LEU A 168 13.65 -11.38 10.08
N LYS A 169 14.96 -11.66 10.11
CA LYS A 169 15.61 -12.33 11.25
C LYS A 169 15.38 -11.60 12.56
N ARG A 170 15.39 -10.26 12.53
CA ARG A 170 15.19 -9.42 13.72
C ARG A 170 13.74 -9.39 14.19
N TYR A 171 12.76 -9.43 13.28
CA TYR A 171 11.37 -9.12 13.61
C TYR A 171 10.38 -10.29 13.54
N GLN A 172 10.72 -11.41 12.90
CA GLN A 172 9.79 -12.53 12.71
C GLN A 172 9.27 -13.17 14.02
N PHE A 173 10.12 -13.23 15.05
CA PHE A 173 9.78 -13.74 16.39
C PHE A 173 9.84 -12.65 17.46
N HIS A 174 9.55 -11.40 17.07
CA HIS A 174 9.64 -10.25 17.97
C HIS A 174 8.57 -10.31 19.08
N THR A 175 8.94 -9.84 20.28
CA THR A 175 8.08 -9.80 21.48
C THR A 175 6.78 -9.02 21.25
N SER A 176 6.86 -7.88 20.55
CA SER A 176 5.68 -7.19 20.02
C SER A 176 4.97 -8.03 18.95
N GLY A 177 3.86 -8.66 19.32
CA GLY A 177 3.08 -9.53 18.42
C GLY A 177 2.62 -8.85 17.13
N VAL A 178 2.36 -7.53 17.16
CA VAL A 178 2.03 -6.77 15.96
C VAL A 178 3.20 -6.70 14.98
N VAL A 179 4.43 -6.46 15.48
CA VAL A 179 5.64 -6.44 14.65
C VAL A 179 5.93 -7.83 14.07
N SER A 180 5.81 -8.89 14.89
CA SER A 180 5.93 -10.27 14.40
C SER A 180 4.90 -10.59 13.32
N LYS A 181 3.64 -10.15 13.48
CA LYS A 181 2.60 -10.33 12.47
C LYS A 181 2.94 -9.64 11.14
N ILE A 182 3.38 -8.39 11.19
CA ILE A 182 3.83 -7.67 9.98
C ILE A 182 5.00 -8.41 9.33
N ALA A 183 5.97 -8.88 10.12
CA ALA A 183 7.09 -9.63 9.59
C ALA A 183 6.66 -10.94 8.91
N LYS A 184 5.70 -11.68 9.48
CA LYS A 184 5.13 -12.88 8.86
C LYS A 184 4.42 -12.57 7.53
N THR A 185 3.73 -11.44 7.43
CA THR A 185 3.18 -10.97 6.15
C THR A 185 4.29 -10.71 5.14
N VAL A 186 5.38 -10.04 5.53
CA VAL A 186 6.53 -9.80 4.65
C VAL A 186 7.18 -11.12 4.20
N ILE A 187 7.31 -12.11 5.09
CA ILE A 187 7.83 -13.46 4.75
C ILE A 187 6.96 -14.15 3.70
N ALA A 188 5.63 -14.11 3.87
CA ALA A 188 4.71 -14.72 2.93
C ALA A 188 4.83 -14.14 1.50
N HIS A 189 5.39 -12.94 1.38
CA HIS A 189 5.59 -12.24 0.11
C HIS A 189 7.07 -11.93 -0.18
N GLU A 190 8.03 -12.67 0.39
CA GLU A 190 9.47 -12.35 0.33
C GLU A 190 9.97 -12.11 -1.11
N LYS A 191 9.62 -12.98 -2.06
CA LYS A 191 10.01 -12.83 -3.46
C LYS A 191 9.49 -11.53 -4.08
N ALA A 192 8.20 -11.24 -3.89
CA ALA A 192 7.61 -10.00 -4.39
C ALA A 192 8.19 -8.77 -3.67
N MET A 193 8.58 -8.90 -2.41
CA MET A 193 9.24 -7.85 -1.64
C MET A 193 10.62 -7.49 -2.18
N ILE A 194 11.44 -8.45 -2.63
CA ILE A 194 12.71 -8.16 -3.30
C ILE A 194 12.48 -7.31 -4.56
N HIS A 195 11.56 -7.73 -5.43
CA HIS A 195 11.20 -6.94 -6.61
C HIS A 195 10.66 -5.56 -6.23
N THR A 196 9.87 -5.48 -5.15
CA THR A 196 9.34 -4.22 -4.62
C THR A 196 10.43 -3.26 -4.15
N ILE A 197 11.53 -3.77 -3.59
CA ILE A 197 12.62 -2.91 -3.13
C ILE A 197 13.34 -2.26 -4.33
N ILE A 198 13.60 -3.03 -5.39
CA ILE A 198 14.41 -2.58 -6.53
C ILE A 198 13.62 -1.92 -7.67
N SER A 199 12.30 -2.14 -7.75
CA SER A 199 11.48 -1.64 -8.85
C SER A 199 11.31 -0.11 -8.80
N PRO A 200 11.33 0.61 -9.93
CA PRO A 200 10.93 2.03 -9.94
C PRO A 200 9.41 2.21 -9.83
N PHE A 201 8.63 1.16 -10.10
CA PHE A 201 7.18 1.24 -10.13
C PHE A 201 6.58 1.24 -8.72
N SER A 202 5.47 1.95 -8.58
CA SER A 202 4.68 2.01 -7.34
C SER A 202 3.22 2.21 -7.69
N ASN A 203 2.34 2.03 -6.70
CA ASN A 203 0.92 2.33 -6.88
C ASN A 203 0.62 3.85 -6.81
N GLY A 204 1.63 4.73 -6.71
CA GLY A 204 1.41 6.18 -6.60
C GLY A 204 0.65 6.79 -7.79
N ILE A 205 0.83 6.25 -8.99
CA ILE A 205 0.08 6.69 -10.17
C ILE A 205 -1.42 6.34 -10.06
N MET A 206 -1.74 5.22 -9.40
CA MET A 206 -3.11 4.81 -9.10
C MET A 206 -3.76 5.77 -8.11
N GLU A 207 -3.03 6.32 -7.13
CA GLU A 207 -3.57 7.34 -6.23
C GLU A 207 -4.01 8.59 -7.00
N GLY A 208 -3.17 9.06 -7.94
CA GLY A 208 -3.51 10.16 -8.84
C GLY A 208 -4.78 9.88 -9.64
N THR A 209 -4.87 8.68 -10.24
CA THR A 209 -6.06 8.25 -10.98
C THR A 209 -7.29 8.10 -10.08
N ASN A 210 -7.15 7.56 -8.87
CA ASN A 210 -8.24 7.46 -7.89
C ASN A 210 -8.77 8.84 -7.49
N ASN A 211 -7.88 9.83 -7.34
CA ASN A 211 -8.28 11.21 -7.10
C ASN A 211 -9.01 11.82 -8.30
N LYS A 212 -8.58 11.52 -9.53
CA LYS A 212 -9.28 11.89 -10.77
C LYS A 212 -10.66 11.24 -10.87
N ILE A 213 -10.79 9.95 -10.55
CA ILE A 213 -12.07 9.24 -10.48
C ILE A 213 -13.00 9.91 -9.47
N LYS A 214 -12.52 10.23 -8.26
CA LYS A 214 -13.29 10.96 -7.25
C LYS A 214 -13.74 12.33 -7.77
N LEU A 215 -12.89 13.06 -8.48
CA LEU A 215 -13.24 14.34 -9.09
C LEU A 215 -14.33 14.20 -10.17
N ILE A 216 -14.22 13.20 -11.05
CA ILE A 216 -15.24 12.91 -12.08
C ILE A 216 -16.59 12.61 -11.44
N LYS A 217 -16.60 11.79 -10.38
CA LYS A 217 -17.82 11.49 -9.62
C LYS A 217 -18.43 12.74 -8.99
N ARG A 218 -17.61 13.64 -8.43
CA ARG A 218 -18.08 14.92 -7.86
C ARG A 218 -18.66 15.85 -8.92
N ARG A 219 -17.98 16.01 -10.06
CA ARG A 219 -18.44 16.83 -11.19
C ARG A 219 -19.73 16.29 -11.83
N GLY A 220 -19.91 14.98 -11.85
CA GLY A 220 -21.12 14.33 -12.35
C GLY A 220 -22.28 14.29 -11.35
N PHE A 221 -22.13 14.86 -10.15
CA PHE A 221 -23.11 14.76 -9.05
C PHE A 221 -23.48 13.31 -8.67
N GLY A 222 -22.52 12.40 -8.83
CA GLY A 222 -22.70 10.97 -8.65
C GLY A 222 -23.21 10.23 -9.89
N TYR A 223 -23.05 8.92 -9.92
CA TYR A 223 -23.51 8.06 -11.00
C TYR A 223 -24.41 6.97 -10.39
N ARG A 224 -25.61 6.78 -10.96
CA ARG A 224 -26.53 5.69 -10.56
C ARG A 224 -26.23 4.37 -11.25
N ASN A 225 -25.64 4.42 -12.45
CA ASN A 225 -25.30 3.28 -13.28
C ASN A 225 -23.76 3.24 -13.44
N ASP A 226 -23.17 2.11 -13.05
CA ASP A 226 -21.72 1.92 -13.02
C ASP A 226 -21.12 1.86 -14.43
N ASP A 227 -21.84 1.31 -15.42
CA ASP A 227 -21.39 1.30 -16.82
C ASP A 227 -21.21 2.71 -17.38
N ARG A 228 -22.13 3.63 -17.04
CA ARG A 228 -22.01 5.05 -17.41
C ARG A 228 -20.80 5.71 -16.76
N LEU A 229 -20.52 5.38 -15.49
CA LEU A 229 -19.30 5.84 -14.83
C LEU A 229 -18.07 5.29 -15.56
N PHE A 230 -18.02 3.99 -15.85
CA PHE A 230 -16.88 3.35 -16.51
C PHE A 230 -16.63 3.91 -17.91
N LEU A 231 -17.68 4.17 -18.70
CA LEU A 231 -17.58 4.86 -19.98
C LEU A 231 -16.96 6.24 -19.81
N ARG A 232 -17.43 7.04 -18.84
CA ARG A 232 -16.88 8.36 -18.57
C ARG A 232 -15.41 8.30 -18.15
N LEU A 233 -15.04 7.35 -17.30
CA LEU A 233 -13.67 7.15 -16.87
C LEU A 233 -12.77 6.84 -18.07
N ARG A 234 -13.16 5.92 -18.94
CA ARG A 234 -12.41 5.58 -20.16
C ARG A 234 -12.24 6.77 -21.09
N LEU A 235 -13.27 7.61 -21.24
CA LEU A 235 -13.19 8.82 -22.07
C LEU A 235 -12.19 9.84 -21.49
N GLU A 236 -12.22 10.09 -20.18
CA GLU A 236 -11.35 11.10 -19.56
C GLU A 236 -9.91 10.62 -19.30
N THR A 237 -9.65 9.30 -19.34
CA THR A 237 -8.32 8.72 -19.15
C THR A 237 -7.76 8.02 -20.39
N GLY A 238 -8.49 8.05 -21.51
CA GLY A 238 -8.19 7.26 -22.71
C GLY A 238 -7.18 7.87 -23.68
N HIS A 239 -6.75 9.11 -23.42
CA HIS A 239 -5.68 9.78 -24.17
C HIS A 239 -4.31 9.22 -23.78
#